data_AF-A0A6M0BEI1-F1
#
_entry.id   AF-A0A6M0BEI1-F1
#
_cell.length_a   1.000
_cell.length_b   1.000
_cell.length_c   1.000
_cell.angle_alpha   90.00
_cell.angle_beta   90.00
_cell.angle_gamma   90.00
#
_symmetry.space_group_name_H-M   'P 1'
#
loop_
_entity.id
_entity.type
_entity.pdbx_description
1 polymer ?
#
loop_
_entity_poly.entity_id
_entity_poly.type
_entity_poly.pdbx_seq_one_letter_code
_entity_poly.pdbx_strand_id
1 'polypeptide(L)'
;MFTLINALFALIMIGILLLIGRFLKQKVRLFQSLYLPESVIAGGVALLLGPAVLGAIASTLSGTDSLLAGGLFPKTMGIVWSQSPGVFINVVFAALFLGEAIPSPIKIWRKAAPQVAFGQTLAWGQYVIGLLLVLLVLSPIFGVDPIAGALIEIAFEGGHGTAAGMTDTFRKLGFNDGGDLALGLATLGILSGVIAGTWLASWGRRKGYIQASPATSDLQQFRDKIQNTIQQTIQGEPTEVRLARARLMDGLLIDPLSLNLAFVGVAIAIGWLILAVLKFIESVTWGAGGFQVIQYVPLFPMALIGGLIVQVVTVRLGLGSLIIRPLQERISGVALDVVIVTALASISLRVLGNNLLPFLILAIAGIVWNIWAFV
;
A
#
# COMPACT_ATOMS: atom_id res chain seq x y z
N MET A 1 -7.99 -20.86 -20.23
CA MET A 1 -6.55 -20.51 -20.29
C MET A 1 -6.38 -19.06 -19.89
N PHE A 2 -5.42 -18.74 -19.02
CA PHE A 2 -5.08 -17.36 -18.70
C PHE A 2 -4.30 -16.73 -19.87
N THR A 3 -4.65 -15.51 -20.28
CA THR A 3 -4.02 -14.80 -21.40
C THR A 3 -3.80 -13.34 -21.02
N LEU A 4 -2.89 -12.64 -21.71
CA LEU A 4 -2.61 -11.22 -21.46
C LEU A 4 -3.84 -10.33 -21.61
N ILE A 5 -4.80 -10.72 -22.45
CA ILE A 5 -6.06 -9.99 -22.60
C ILE A 5 -6.89 -9.99 -21.31
N ASN A 6 -6.82 -11.06 -20.50
CA ASN A 6 -7.51 -11.12 -19.21
C ASN A 6 -6.91 -10.11 -18.23
N ALA A 7 -5.58 -9.98 -18.23
CA ALA A 7 -4.88 -8.97 -17.42
C ALA A 7 -5.26 -7.55 -17.86
N LEU A 8 -5.30 -7.29 -19.17
CA LEU A 8 -5.73 -6.00 -19.72
C LEU A 8 -7.15 -5.63 -19.25
N PHE A 9 -8.12 -6.53 -19.42
CA PHE A 9 -9.50 -6.26 -18.98
C PHE A 9 -9.61 -6.08 -17.46
N ALA A 10 -8.83 -6.83 -16.67
CA ALA A 10 -8.78 -6.66 -15.22
C ALA A 10 -8.28 -5.27 -14.82
N LEU A 11 -7.28 -4.72 -15.53
CA LEU A 11 -6.78 -3.36 -15.30
C LEU A 11 -7.75 -2.28 -15.79
N ILE A 12 -8.39 -2.48 -16.95
CA ILE A 12 -9.45 -1.58 -17.46
C ILE A 12 -10.59 -1.47 -16.43
N MET A 13 -11.02 -2.60 -15.86
CA MET A 13 -12.09 -2.61 -14.87
C MET A 13 -11.73 -1.84 -13.60
N ILE A 14 -10.46 -1.87 -13.15
CA ILE A 14 -10.00 -1.02 -12.04
C ILE A 14 -10.18 0.45 -12.40
N GLY A 15 -9.81 0.87 -13.62
CA GLY A 15 -10.02 2.24 -14.10
C GLY A 15 -11.50 2.65 -14.06
N ILE A 16 -12.41 1.78 -14.51
CA ILE A 16 -13.86 2.00 -14.45
C ILE A 16 -14.33 2.13 -12.99
N LEU A 17 -13.88 1.22 -12.11
CA LEU A 17 -14.22 1.23 -10.69
C LEU A 17 -13.73 2.50 -9.99
N LEU A 18 -12.56 3.01 -10.33
CA LEU A 18 -12.04 4.29 -9.80
C LEU A 18 -12.93 5.46 -10.22
N LEU A 19 -13.40 5.49 -11.47
CA LEU A 19 -14.36 6.51 -11.93
C LEU A 19 -15.70 6.42 -11.17
N ILE A 20 -16.19 5.20 -10.92
CA ILE A 20 -17.38 4.96 -10.10
C ILE A 20 -17.14 5.41 -8.66
N GLY A 21 -16.01 5.07 -8.05
CA GLY A 21 -15.65 5.47 -6.69
C GLY A 21 -15.56 6.99 -6.55
N ARG A 22 -14.98 7.67 -7.54
CA ARG A 22 -14.94 9.14 -7.62
C ARG A 22 -16.35 9.74 -7.71
N PHE A 23 -17.20 9.18 -8.57
CA PHE A 23 -18.59 9.62 -8.71
C PHE A 23 -19.39 9.43 -7.42
N LEU A 24 -19.27 8.26 -6.77
CA LEU A 24 -19.94 7.97 -5.50
C LEU A 24 -19.49 8.91 -4.39
N LYS A 25 -18.18 9.19 -4.29
CA LYS A 25 -17.66 10.16 -3.33
C LYS A 25 -18.27 11.55 -3.53
N GLN A 26 -18.51 11.98 -4.76
CA GLN A 26 -19.16 13.27 -5.03
C GLN A 26 -20.64 13.30 -4.69
N LYS A 27 -21.34 12.17 -4.77
CA LYS A 27 -22.79 12.09 -4.51
C LYS A 27 -23.12 11.78 -3.04
N VAL A 28 -22.30 10.99 -2.36
CA VAL A 28 -22.60 10.49 -1.01
C VAL A 28 -21.87 11.33 0.03
N ARG A 29 -22.63 12.08 0.84
CA ARG A 29 -22.08 12.95 1.91
C ARG A 29 -21.23 12.20 2.93
N LEU A 30 -21.59 10.95 3.25
CA LEU A 30 -20.85 10.13 4.21
C LEU A 30 -19.40 9.88 3.76
N PHE A 31 -19.17 9.59 2.48
CA PHE A 31 -17.83 9.36 1.96
C PHE A 31 -16.98 10.64 1.93
N GLN A 32 -17.62 11.80 1.79
CA GLN A 32 -16.95 13.10 1.88
C GLN A 32 -16.56 13.42 3.32
N SER A 33 -17.47 13.17 4.28
CA SER A 33 -17.22 13.47 5.69
C SER A 33 -16.15 12.57 6.31
N LEU A 34 -16.01 11.33 5.82
CA LEU A 34 -15.02 10.36 6.30
C LEU A 34 -13.66 10.45 5.59
N TYR A 35 -13.48 11.38 4.65
CA TYR A 35 -12.21 11.58 3.92
C TYR A 35 -11.65 10.33 3.22
N LEU A 36 -12.52 9.38 2.85
CA LEU A 36 -12.08 8.11 2.26
C LEU A 36 -11.43 8.33 0.88
N PRO A 37 -10.28 7.68 0.59
CA PRO A 37 -9.72 7.66 -0.76
C PRO A 37 -10.68 7.02 -1.76
N GLU A 38 -10.67 7.53 -2.99
CA GLU A 38 -11.49 7.03 -4.10
C GLU A 38 -11.20 5.56 -4.41
N SER A 39 -9.94 5.13 -4.29
CA SER A 39 -9.52 3.73 -4.46
C SER A 39 -10.11 2.80 -3.40
N VAL A 40 -10.29 3.28 -2.16
CA VAL A 40 -10.97 2.51 -1.10
C VAL A 40 -12.46 2.33 -1.44
N ILE A 41 -13.13 3.38 -1.90
CA ILE A 41 -14.54 3.32 -2.31
C ILE A 41 -14.70 2.38 -3.52
N ALA A 42 -13.82 2.50 -4.53
CA ALA A 42 -13.81 1.67 -5.71
C ALA A 42 -13.59 0.18 -5.37
N GLY A 43 -12.65 -0.13 -4.49
CA GLY A 43 -12.42 -1.50 -3.99
C GLY A 43 -13.61 -2.04 -3.21
N GLY A 44 -14.27 -1.22 -2.38
CA GLY A 44 -15.51 -1.58 -1.69
C GLY A 44 -16.65 -1.90 -2.67
N VAL A 45 -16.82 -1.12 -3.73
CA VAL A 45 -17.78 -1.41 -4.81
C VAL A 45 -17.45 -2.74 -5.50
N ALA A 46 -16.17 -2.99 -5.80
CA ALA A 46 -15.74 -4.25 -6.40
C ALA A 46 -16.03 -5.45 -5.49
N LEU A 47 -15.83 -5.33 -4.18
CA LEU A 47 -16.16 -6.37 -3.21
C LEU A 47 -17.68 -6.65 -3.17
N LEU A 48 -18.50 -5.60 -3.17
CA LEU A 48 -19.97 -5.73 -3.16
C LEU A 48 -20.51 -6.35 -4.45
N LEU A 49 -19.97 -5.95 -5.62
CA LEU A 49 -20.36 -6.50 -6.93
C LEU A 49 -19.70 -7.86 -7.22
N GLY A 50 -18.75 -8.28 -6.40
CA GLY A 50 -18.00 -9.52 -6.55
C GLY A 50 -18.76 -10.77 -6.10
N PRO A 51 -18.11 -11.94 -6.18
CA PRO A 51 -18.70 -13.22 -5.78
C PRO A 51 -19.09 -13.25 -4.30
N ALA A 52 -18.38 -12.49 -3.46
CA ALA A 52 -18.52 -12.54 -2.02
C ALA A 52 -19.87 -12.00 -1.51
N VAL A 53 -20.47 -11.04 -2.22
CA VAL A 53 -21.74 -10.40 -1.82
C VAL A 53 -22.79 -10.59 -2.90
N LEU A 54 -22.66 -9.93 -4.06
CA LEU A 54 -23.63 -10.08 -5.15
C LEU A 54 -23.76 -11.53 -5.60
N GLY A 55 -22.62 -12.24 -5.76
CA GLY A 55 -22.63 -13.65 -6.14
C GLY A 55 -23.31 -14.54 -5.11
N ALA A 56 -23.02 -14.33 -3.83
CA ALA A 56 -23.67 -15.03 -2.73
C ALA A 56 -25.20 -14.79 -2.74
N ILE A 57 -25.65 -13.54 -2.86
CA ILE A 57 -27.07 -13.18 -2.91
C ILE A 57 -27.75 -13.79 -4.15
N ALA A 58 -27.12 -13.73 -5.32
CA ALA A 58 -27.67 -14.31 -6.54
C ALA A 58 -27.79 -15.83 -6.44
N SER A 59 -26.79 -16.49 -5.84
CA SER A 59 -26.79 -17.94 -5.64
C SER A 59 -27.88 -18.41 -4.68
N THR A 60 -28.19 -17.64 -3.63
CA THR A 60 -29.26 -17.97 -2.68
C THR A 60 -30.65 -17.72 -3.25
N LEU A 61 -30.82 -16.69 -4.07
CA LEU A 61 -32.13 -16.32 -4.63
C LEU A 61 -32.49 -17.08 -5.92
N SER A 62 -31.52 -17.36 -6.77
CA SER A 62 -31.75 -17.87 -8.14
C SER A 62 -31.01 -19.18 -8.43
N GLY A 63 -30.41 -19.80 -7.42
CA GLY A 63 -29.65 -21.04 -7.54
C GLY A 63 -28.20 -20.84 -7.97
N THR A 64 -27.39 -21.88 -7.75
CA THR A 64 -25.93 -21.87 -8.00
C THR A 64 -25.54 -21.75 -9.47
N ASP A 65 -26.48 -22.00 -10.39
CA ASP A 65 -26.28 -21.91 -11.84
C ASP A 65 -26.67 -20.54 -12.42
N SER A 66 -27.04 -19.57 -11.57
CA SER A 66 -27.37 -18.22 -12.04
C SER A 66 -26.15 -17.54 -12.68
N LEU A 67 -26.40 -16.75 -13.73
CA LEU A 67 -25.35 -16.01 -14.45
C LEU A 67 -24.52 -15.09 -13.53
N LEU A 68 -25.11 -14.65 -12.41
CA LEU A 68 -24.49 -13.77 -11.43
C LEU A 68 -23.97 -14.51 -10.19
N ALA A 69 -24.03 -15.85 -10.12
CA ALA A 69 -23.54 -16.60 -8.96
C ALA A 69 -22.03 -16.38 -8.68
N GLY A 70 -21.26 -16.01 -9.70
CA GLY A 70 -19.86 -15.58 -9.59
C GLY A 70 -19.64 -14.10 -9.29
N GLY A 71 -20.71 -13.33 -9.08
CA GLY A 71 -20.70 -11.87 -9.10
C GLY A 71 -20.65 -11.30 -10.52
N LEU A 72 -20.38 -10.01 -10.63
CA LEU A 72 -20.28 -9.29 -11.91
C LEU A 72 -18.94 -9.56 -12.63
N PHE A 73 -17.91 -9.99 -11.89
CA PHE A 73 -16.55 -10.11 -12.40
C PHE A 73 -16.18 -11.55 -12.73
N PRO A 74 -15.56 -11.80 -13.90
CA PRO A 74 -15.08 -13.14 -14.24
C PRO A 74 -14.03 -13.66 -13.25
N LYS A 75 -14.00 -14.98 -13.00
CA LYS A 75 -13.00 -15.61 -12.13
C LYS A 75 -11.55 -15.29 -12.52
N THR A 76 -11.28 -15.19 -13.82
CA THR A 76 -9.95 -14.80 -14.35
C THR A 76 -9.53 -13.41 -13.91
N MET A 77 -10.46 -12.47 -13.79
CA MET A 77 -10.23 -11.12 -13.29
C MET A 77 -9.89 -11.13 -11.80
N GLY A 78 -10.60 -11.95 -11.01
CA GLY A 78 -10.30 -12.17 -9.59
C GLY A 78 -8.89 -12.72 -9.36
N ILE A 79 -8.41 -13.62 -10.22
CA ILE A 79 -7.01 -14.11 -10.16
C ILE A 79 -6.02 -12.97 -10.36
N VAL A 80 -6.22 -12.13 -11.39
CA VAL A 80 -5.35 -10.96 -11.63
C VAL A 80 -5.36 -10.05 -10.41
N TRP A 81 -6.54 -9.69 -9.92
CA TRP A 81 -6.67 -8.81 -8.76
C TRP A 81 -6.03 -9.37 -7.50
N SER A 82 -6.08 -10.69 -7.26
CA SER A 82 -5.40 -11.29 -6.11
C SER A 82 -3.86 -11.20 -6.18
N GLN A 83 -3.29 -11.11 -7.38
CA GLN A 83 -1.83 -11.04 -7.60
C GLN A 83 -1.33 -9.60 -7.73
N SER A 84 -2.18 -8.67 -8.19
CA SER A 84 -1.83 -7.27 -8.44
C SER A 84 -1.18 -6.58 -7.24
N PRO A 85 -1.70 -6.69 -6.00
CA PRO A 85 -1.10 -6.01 -4.85
C PRO A 85 0.40 -6.31 -4.66
N GLY A 86 0.78 -7.59 -4.71
CA GLY A 86 2.18 -8.01 -4.54
C GLY A 86 3.12 -7.59 -5.69
N VAL A 87 2.56 -7.33 -6.88
CA VAL A 87 3.32 -6.85 -8.04
C VAL A 87 3.45 -5.32 -8.04
N PHE A 88 2.33 -4.61 -7.95
CA PHE A 88 2.29 -3.15 -8.06
C PHE A 88 2.91 -2.44 -6.86
N ILE A 89 2.97 -3.08 -5.69
CA ILE A 89 3.67 -2.50 -4.54
C ILE A 89 5.17 -2.27 -4.81
N ASN A 90 5.80 -3.10 -5.66
CA ASN A 90 7.20 -2.88 -6.04
C ASN A 90 7.38 -1.56 -6.80
N VAL A 91 6.37 -1.15 -7.59
CA VAL A 91 6.37 0.12 -8.33
C VAL A 91 6.26 1.30 -7.35
N VAL A 92 5.37 1.21 -6.37
CA VAL A 92 5.20 2.22 -5.31
C VAL A 92 6.52 2.45 -4.56
N PHE A 93 7.15 1.38 -4.08
CA PHE A 93 8.38 1.48 -3.30
C PHE A 93 9.59 1.90 -4.14
N ALA A 94 9.71 1.43 -5.38
CA ALA A 94 10.79 1.85 -6.28
C ALA A 94 10.74 3.36 -6.59
N ALA A 95 9.54 3.94 -6.72
CA ALA A 95 9.36 5.35 -7.01
C ALA A 95 9.57 6.28 -5.79
N LEU A 96 9.59 5.75 -4.57
CA LEU A 96 9.53 6.57 -3.34
C LEU A 96 10.71 7.55 -3.19
N PHE A 97 11.93 7.13 -3.54
CA PHE A 97 13.13 7.96 -3.48
C PHE A 97 13.50 8.65 -4.81
N LEU A 98 12.86 8.26 -5.92
CA LEU A 98 13.15 8.84 -7.23
C LEU A 98 12.66 10.28 -7.30
N GLY A 99 13.55 11.19 -7.71
CA GLY A 99 13.29 12.62 -7.81
C GLY A 99 13.39 13.39 -6.50
N GLU A 100 13.74 12.73 -5.38
CA GLU A 100 13.99 13.44 -4.11
C GLU A 100 15.38 14.07 -4.06
N ALA A 101 15.45 15.22 -3.40
CA ALA A 101 16.73 15.81 -3.03
C ALA A 101 17.28 15.03 -1.83
N ILE A 102 18.33 14.24 -2.03
CA ILE A 102 18.95 13.45 -0.97
C ILE A 102 19.55 14.42 0.06
N PRO A 103 18.97 14.57 1.27
CA PRO A 103 19.50 15.48 2.27
C PRO A 103 20.81 14.95 2.83
N SER A 104 21.60 15.79 3.50
CA SER A 104 22.77 15.29 4.22
C SER A 104 22.35 14.28 5.30
N PRO A 105 23.13 13.21 5.55
CA PRO A 105 22.77 12.17 6.52
C PRO A 105 22.41 12.73 7.91
N ILE A 106 23.10 13.79 8.35
CA ILE A 106 22.82 14.47 9.63
C ILE A 106 21.43 15.13 9.65
N LYS A 107 21.03 15.78 8.55
CA LYS A 107 19.70 16.40 8.43
C LYS A 107 18.60 15.33 8.37
N ILE A 108 18.86 14.22 7.69
CA ILE A 108 17.96 13.05 7.68
C ILE A 108 17.78 12.56 9.12
N TRP A 109 18.88 12.27 9.83
CA TRP A 109 18.82 11.74 11.19
C TRP A 109 18.05 12.65 12.14
N ARG A 110 18.33 13.96 12.15
CA ARG A 110 17.67 14.88 13.09
C ARG A 110 16.16 15.00 12.90
N LYS A 111 15.66 14.84 11.65
CA LYS A 111 14.22 14.91 11.36
C LYS A 111 13.54 13.54 11.40
N ALA A 112 14.20 12.52 10.87
CA ALA A 112 13.66 11.18 10.73
C ALA A 112 13.78 10.37 12.03
N ALA A 113 14.86 10.51 12.82
CA ALA A 113 15.07 9.65 13.98
C ALA A 113 13.94 9.72 15.03
N PRO A 114 13.39 10.90 15.40
CA PRO A 114 12.23 10.93 16.31
C PRO A 114 10.98 10.25 15.72
N GLN A 115 10.75 10.41 14.42
CA GLN A 115 9.63 9.80 13.70
C GLN A 115 9.80 8.28 13.58
N VAL A 116 11.02 7.82 13.29
CA VAL A 116 11.38 6.40 13.24
C VAL A 116 11.28 5.79 14.63
N ALA A 117 11.78 6.45 15.68
CA ALA A 117 11.66 5.95 17.05
C ALA A 117 10.19 5.82 17.48
N PHE A 118 9.36 6.81 17.15
CA PHE A 118 7.92 6.75 17.40
C PHE A 118 7.24 5.64 16.59
N GLY A 119 7.50 5.57 15.28
CA GLY A 119 6.96 4.52 14.40
C GLY A 119 7.37 3.12 14.85
N GLN A 120 8.62 2.92 15.24
CA GLN A 120 9.10 1.66 15.79
C GLN A 120 8.47 1.34 17.15
N THR A 121 8.26 2.33 18.02
CA THR A 121 7.53 2.11 19.27
C THR A 121 6.12 1.57 19.01
N LEU A 122 5.43 2.14 18.01
CA LEU A 122 4.14 1.62 17.55
C LEU A 122 4.26 0.19 17.01
N ALA A 123 5.23 -0.06 16.12
CA ALA A 123 5.51 -1.37 15.50
C ALA A 123 5.71 -2.48 16.53
N TRP A 124 6.69 -2.29 17.43
CA TRP A 124 7.04 -3.27 18.45
C TRP A 124 5.87 -3.50 19.41
N GLY A 125 5.12 -2.45 19.74
CA GLY A 125 3.92 -2.59 20.55
C GLY A 125 2.80 -3.37 19.85
N GLN A 126 2.62 -3.22 18.53
CA GLN A 126 1.68 -4.00 17.74
C GLN A 126 2.06 -5.49 17.74
N TYR A 127 3.35 -5.83 17.63
CA TYR A 127 3.84 -7.19 17.82
C TYR A 127 3.57 -7.71 19.23
N VAL A 128 3.91 -6.95 20.27
CA VAL A 128 3.69 -7.37 21.67
C VAL A 128 2.22 -7.65 21.93
N ILE A 129 1.32 -6.74 21.52
CA ILE A 129 -0.11 -6.89 21.72
C ILE A 129 -0.66 -8.06 20.90
N GLY A 130 -0.29 -8.17 19.63
CA GLY A 130 -0.72 -9.27 18.76
C GLY A 130 -0.26 -10.63 19.29
N LEU A 131 1.00 -10.77 19.68
CA LEU A 131 1.57 -12.00 20.25
C LEU A 131 0.90 -12.36 21.59
N LEU A 132 0.69 -11.40 22.48
CA LEU A 132 0.00 -11.65 23.75
C LEU A 132 -1.45 -12.08 23.54
N LEU A 133 -2.17 -11.44 22.61
CA LEU A 133 -3.54 -11.84 22.27
C LEU A 133 -3.58 -13.25 21.70
N VAL A 134 -2.65 -13.58 20.81
CA VAL A 134 -2.61 -14.93 20.23
C VAL A 134 -2.24 -15.98 21.26
N LEU A 135 -1.23 -15.72 22.08
CA LEU A 135 -0.77 -16.66 23.10
C LEU A 135 -1.83 -16.92 24.17
N LEU A 136 -2.52 -15.87 24.64
CA LEU A 136 -3.41 -15.96 25.80
C LEU A 136 -4.89 -16.17 25.43
N VAL A 137 -5.31 -15.77 24.23
CA VAL A 137 -6.73 -15.75 23.83
C VAL A 137 -6.96 -16.47 22.52
N LEU A 138 -6.33 -16.04 21.42
CA LEU A 138 -6.72 -16.49 20.08
C LEU A 138 -6.32 -17.93 19.78
N SER A 139 -5.13 -18.36 20.18
CA SER A 139 -4.69 -19.75 19.98
C SER A 139 -5.41 -20.72 20.94
N PRO A 140 -5.49 -20.45 22.26
CA PRO A 140 -6.16 -21.38 23.19
C PRO A 140 -7.67 -21.52 22.98
N ILE A 141 -8.37 -20.42 22.63
CA ILE A 141 -9.85 -20.41 22.54
C ILE A 141 -10.33 -20.70 21.12
N PHE A 142 -9.65 -20.14 20.11
CA PHE A 142 -10.10 -20.18 18.72
C PHE A 142 -9.22 -21.05 17.82
N GLY A 143 -8.11 -21.60 18.33
CA GLY A 143 -7.19 -22.42 17.54
C GLY A 143 -6.45 -21.65 16.45
N VAL A 144 -6.32 -20.32 16.61
CA VAL A 144 -5.68 -19.46 15.61
C VAL A 144 -4.18 -19.76 15.55
N ASP A 145 -3.64 -19.75 14.33
CA ASP A 145 -2.22 -19.95 14.05
C ASP A 145 -1.36 -18.93 14.81
N PRO A 146 -0.25 -19.36 15.46
CA PRO A 146 0.66 -18.45 16.18
C PRO A 146 1.17 -17.25 15.36
N ILE A 147 1.32 -17.42 14.04
CA ILE A 147 1.76 -16.37 13.11
C ILE A 147 0.77 -15.20 13.08
N ALA A 148 -0.49 -15.43 13.47
CA ALA A 148 -1.49 -14.37 13.61
C ALA A 148 -1.05 -13.22 14.53
N GLY A 149 -0.10 -13.47 15.44
CA GLY A 149 0.41 -12.46 16.36
C GLY A 149 1.17 -11.34 15.67
N ALA A 150 1.67 -11.57 14.46
CA ALA A 150 2.31 -10.56 13.62
C ALA A 150 1.31 -9.74 12.77
N LEU A 151 0.04 -10.16 12.69
CA LEU A 151 -0.90 -9.58 11.73
C LEU A 151 -1.24 -8.12 12.02
N ILE A 152 -1.21 -7.67 13.28
CA ILE A 152 -1.49 -6.27 13.61
C ILE A 152 -0.40 -5.39 12.99
N GLU A 153 0.87 -5.72 13.18
CA GLU A 153 1.98 -4.91 12.63
C GLU A 153 1.97 -4.91 11.10
N ILE A 154 1.86 -6.11 10.51
CA ILE A 154 1.90 -6.29 9.06
C ILE A 154 0.78 -5.49 8.37
N ALA A 155 -0.36 -5.37 9.05
CA ALA A 155 -1.53 -4.68 8.55
C ALA A 155 -1.53 -3.17 8.84
N PHE A 156 -1.33 -2.75 10.09
CA PHE A 156 -1.52 -1.37 10.51
C PHE A 156 -0.32 -0.48 10.17
N GLU A 157 0.91 -0.97 10.39
CA GLU A 157 2.12 -0.26 9.97
C GLU A 157 2.46 -0.60 8.51
N GLY A 158 2.48 -1.89 8.18
CA GLY A 158 2.87 -2.35 6.86
C GLY A 158 1.85 -2.04 5.74
N GLY A 159 0.57 -1.90 6.08
CA GLY A 159 -0.51 -1.59 5.14
C GLY A 159 -0.79 -2.71 4.11
N HIS A 160 -1.62 -2.40 3.12
CA HIS A 160 -2.01 -3.34 2.05
C HIS A 160 -0.80 -3.88 1.27
N GLY A 161 0.25 -3.08 1.15
CA GLY A 161 1.48 -3.46 0.45
C GLY A 161 2.21 -4.61 1.13
N THR A 162 2.47 -4.48 2.44
CA THR A 162 3.15 -5.51 3.22
C THR A 162 2.26 -6.73 3.39
N ALA A 163 0.99 -6.54 3.73
CA ALA A 163 0.01 -7.63 3.84
C ALA A 163 -0.06 -8.47 2.55
N ALA A 164 -0.16 -7.81 1.39
CA ALA A 164 -0.14 -8.50 0.09
C ALA A 164 1.18 -9.20 -0.21
N GLY A 165 2.31 -8.53 0.05
CA GLY A 165 3.64 -9.08 -0.19
C GLY A 165 3.95 -10.30 0.67
N MET A 166 3.30 -10.43 1.83
CA MET A 166 3.48 -11.52 2.77
C MET A 166 2.51 -12.70 2.56
N THR A 167 1.49 -12.58 1.69
CA THR A 167 0.50 -13.64 1.43
C THR A 167 1.15 -14.98 1.08
N ASP A 168 2.12 -14.98 0.17
CA ASP A 168 2.81 -16.23 -0.22
C ASP A 168 3.70 -16.76 0.91
N THR A 169 4.28 -15.88 1.72
CA THR A 169 5.05 -16.27 2.91
C THR A 169 4.15 -16.95 3.94
N PHE A 170 2.96 -16.41 4.22
CA PHE A 170 1.99 -17.04 5.12
C PHE A 170 1.59 -18.45 4.65
N ARG A 171 1.29 -18.61 3.36
CA ARG A 171 0.96 -19.93 2.77
C ARG A 171 2.11 -20.93 2.91
N LYS A 172 3.35 -20.50 2.65
CA LYS A 172 4.54 -21.35 2.83
C LYS A 172 4.78 -21.75 4.29
N LEU A 173 4.39 -20.90 5.23
CA LEU A 173 4.49 -21.18 6.66
C LEU A 173 3.27 -21.94 7.22
N GLY A 174 2.31 -22.34 6.38
CA GLY A 174 1.14 -23.11 6.77
C GLY A 174 -0.10 -22.28 7.18
N PHE A 175 0.02 -20.96 7.26
CA PHE A 175 -1.07 -20.07 7.63
C PHE A 175 -1.84 -19.57 6.39
N ASN A 176 -2.66 -20.43 5.80
CA ASN A 176 -3.35 -20.13 4.53
C ASN A 176 -4.29 -18.91 4.58
N ASP A 177 -4.95 -18.71 5.72
CA ASP A 177 -5.88 -17.60 5.95
C ASP A 177 -5.15 -16.26 6.24
N GLY A 178 -3.84 -16.30 6.53
CA GLY A 178 -3.08 -15.15 7.01
C GLY A 178 -3.04 -13.97 6.06
N GLY A 179 -2.92 -14.23 4.75
CA GLY A 179 -2.93 -13.18 3.73
C GLY A 179 -4.25 -12.41 3.69
N ASP A 180 -5.39 -13.12 3.69
CA ASP A 180 -6.72 -12.52 3.66
C ASP A 180 -7.02 -11.74 4.95
N LEU A 181 -6.61 -12.29 6.11
CA LEU A 181 -6.74 -11.61 7.39
C LEU A 181 -5.87 -10.34 7.46
N ALA A 182 -4.62 -10.41 7.00
CA ALA A 182 -3.73 -9.24 6.94
C ALA A 182 -4.29 -8.14 6.03
N LEU A 183 -4.81 -8.50 4.85
CA LEU A 183 -5.43 -7.55 3.90
C LEU A 183 -6.70 -6.91 4.48
N GLY A 184 -7.54 -7.70 5.16
CA GLY A 184 -8.70 -7.19 5.87
C GLY A 184 -8.33 -6.23 7.00
N LEU A 185 -7.33 -6.59 7.81
CA LEU A 185 -6.83 -5.75 8.90
C LEU A 185 -6.19 -4.47 8.36
N ALA A 186 -5.46 -4.54 7.25
CA ALA A 186 -4.83 -3.38 6.63
C ALA A 186 -5.90 -2.37 6.16
N THR A 187 -7.02 -2.88 5.65
CA THR A 187 -8.19 -2.07 5.30
C THR A 187 -8.76 -1.35 6.50
N LEU A 188 -9.00 -2.07 7.61
CA LEU A 188 -9.45 -1.45 8.85
C LEU A 188 -8.40 -0.49 9.40
N GLY A 189 -7.10 -0.77 9.24
CA GLY A 189 -6.00 0.10 9.60
C GLY A 189 -6.06 1.44 8.88
N ILE A 190 -6.23 1.45 7.55
CA ILE A 190 -6.38 2.69 6.78
C ILE A 190 -7.67 3.44 7.18
N LEU A 191 -8.80 2.75 7.25
CA LEU A 191 -10.09 3.38 7.60
C LEU A 191 -10.04 4.00 8.99
N SER A 192 -9.55 3.23 9.98
CA SER A 192 -9.42 3.70 11.36
C SER A 192 -8.36 4.79 11.49
N GLY A 193 -7.24 4.70 10.78
CA GLY A 193 -6.21 5.74 10.76
C GLY A 193 -6.72 7.08 10.22
N VAL A 194 -7.50 7.07 9.14
CA VAL A 194 -8.11 8.30 8.59
C VAL A 194 -9.14 8.88 9.58
N ILE A 195 -10.03 8.03 10.13
CA ILE A 195 -11.08 8.48 11.04
C ILE A 195 -10.50 8.94 12.39
N ALA A 196 -9.66 8.12 13.01
CA ALA A 196 -9.03 8.42 14.30
C ALA A 196 -8.02 9.57 14.16
N GLY A 197 -7.23 9.62 13.08
CA GLY A 197 -6.28 10.71 12.84
C GLY A 197 -6.95 12.07 12.66
N THR A 198 -8.05 12.14 11.89
CA THR A 198 -8.84 13.37 11.76
C THR A 198 -9.50 13.78 13.08
N TRP A 199 -9.97 12.80 13.86
CA TRP A 199 -10.50 13.04 15.20
C TRP A 199 -9.43 13.55 16.18
N LEU A 200 -8.26 12.90 16.23
CA LEU A 200 -7.11 13.28 17.07
C LEU A 200 -6.59 14.69 16.71
N ALA A 201 -6.51 15.03 15.42
CA ALA A 201 -6.14 16.38 14.99
C ALA A 201 -7.17 17.43 15.43
N SER A 202 -8.46 17.10 15.35
CA SER A 202 -9.54 17.97 15.86
C SER A 202 -9.46 18.15 17.38
N TRP A 203 -9.23 17.06 18.11
CA TRP A 203 -9.05 17.06 19.56
C TRP A 203 -7.82 17.88 19.98
N GLY A 204 -6.68 17.70 19.31
CA GLY A 204 -5.45 18.43 19.58
C GLY A 204 -5.58 19.94 19.35
N ARG A 205 -6.33 20.36 18.32
CA ARG A 205 -6.67 21.78 18.11
C ARG A 205 -7.52 22.34 19.25
N ARG A 206 -8.56 21.62 19.68
CA ARG A 206 -9.44 22.06 20.80
C ARG A 206 -8.68 22.18 22.11
N LYS A 207 -7.66 21.35 22.33
CA LYS A 207 -6.80 21.38 23.51
C LYS A 207 -5.65 22.38 23.43
N GLY A 208 -5.44 23.04 22.29
CA GLY A 208 -4.37 24.01 22.10
C GLY A 208 -2.98 23.40 21.85
N TYR A 209 -2.89 22.09 21.58
CA TYR A 209 -1.63 21.41 21.27
C TYR A 209 -1.10 21.75 19.86
N ILE A 210 -1.99 22.22 18.97
CA ILE A 210 -1.65 22.65 17.61
C ILE A 210 -1.72 24.17 17.57
N GLN A 211 -0.58 24.83 17.44
CA GLN A 211 -0.53 26.27 17.20
C GLN A 211 -1.14 26.56 15.83
N ALA A 212 -2.34 27.13 15.81
CA ALA A 212 -3.04 27.46 14.58
C ALA A 212 -2.24 28.52 13.81
N SER A 213 -1.68 28.15 12.65
CA SER A 213 -1.28 29.15 11.65
C SER A 213 -2.56 29.82 11.11
N PRO A 214 -2.55 31.12 10.76
CA PRO A 214 -3.77 31.88 10.52
C PRO A 214 -4.62 31.24 9.42
N ALA A 215 -5.85 30.87 9.78
CA ALA A 215 -7.02 30.67 8.92
C ALA A 215 -6.77 30.28 7.45
N THR A 216 -6.24 29.07 7.24
CA THR A 216 -6.64 28.26 6.08
C THR A 216 -7.09 26.93 6.66
N SER A 217 -8.32 26.53 6.39
CA SER A 217 -8.82 25.24 6.91
C SER A 217 -7.81 24.14 6.53
N ASP A 218 -7.52 23.18 7.40
CA ASP A 218 -6.61 22.06 7.06
C ASP A 218 -7.08 21.32 5.79
N LEU A 219 -8.39 21.39 5.51
CA LEU A 219 -9.04 21.07 4.25
C LEU A 219 -8.48 21.88 3.07
N GLN A 220 -8.39 23.20 3.19
CA GLN A 220 -7.73 24.08 2.24
C GLN A 220 -6.26 23.70 2.11
N GLN A 221 -5.49 23.49 3.20
CA GLN A 221 -4.08 23.11 3.08
C GLN A 221 -3.86 21.72 2.46
N PHE A 222 -4.70 20.73 2.78
CA PHE A 222 -4.63 19.40 2.18
C PHE A 222 -5.08 19.44 0.71
N ARG A 223 -6.13 20.20 0.40
CA ARG A 223 -6.58 20.45 -0.96
C ARG A 223 -5.57 21.27 -1.75
N ASP A 224 -4.92 22.24 -1.13
CA ASP A 224 -3.83 23.06 -1.69
C ASP A 224 -2.60 22.20 -1.85
N LYS A 225 -2.30 21.23 -0.97
CA LYS A 225 -1.19 20.29 -1.17
C LYS A 225 -1.47 19.36 -2.35
N ILE A 226 -2.69 18.81 -2.47
CA ILE A 226 -3.12 18.01 -3.63
C ILE A 226 -3.17 18.86 -4.90
N GLN A 227 -3.72 20.07 -4.85
CA GLN A 227 -3.74 21.01 -5.98
C GLN A 227 -2.33 21.46 -6.34
N ASN A 228 -1.46 21.69 -5.37
CA ASN A 228 -0.05 22.02 -5.59
C ASN A 228 0.70 20.82 -6.15
N THR A 229 0.41 19.57 -5.79
CA THR A 229 0.95 18.39 -6.49
C THR A 229 0.48 18.35 -7.95
N ILE A 230 -0.75 18.79 -8.23
CA ILE A 230 -1.28 18.94 -9.59
C ILE A 230 -0.66 20.16 -10.32
N GLN A 231 -0.38 21.28 -9.63
CA GLN A 231 0.17 22.54 -10.16
C GLN A 231 1.70 22.59 -10.24
N GLN A 232 2.42 21.79 -9.45
CA GLN A 232 3.87 21.66 -9.46
C GLN A 232 4.40 21.10 -10.78
N THR A 233 3.51 20.58 -11.64
CA THR A 233 3.82 20.25 -13.02
C THR A 233 4.20 21.49 -13.86
N ILE A 234 3.99 22.74 -13.40
CA ILE A 234 4.21 23.94 -14.23
C ILE A 234 5.13 25.03 -13.62
N GLN A 235 5.24 25.22 -12.28
CA GLN A 235 5.83 26.49 -11.77
C GLN A 235 6.82 26.43 -10.58
N GLY A 236 7.09 25.27 -9.96
CA GLY A 236 7.88 25.20 -8.71
C GLY A 236 9.37 24.87 -8.84
N GLU A 237 9.85 24.44 -10.02
CA GLU A 237 11.24 23.97 -10.16
C GLU A 237 12.23 25.11 -10.39
N PRO A 238 13.43 25.06 -9.76
CA PRO A 238 14.52 26.00 -10.04
C PRO A 238 14.81 26.07 -11.54
N THR A 239 15.02 27.28 -12.05
CA THR A 239 15.28 27.51 -13.48
C THR A 239 16.47 26.69 -14.01
N GLU A 240 17.49 26.48 -13.18
CA GLU A 240 18.65 25.64 -13.51
C GLU A 240 18.28 24.19 -13.82
N VAL A 241 17.39 23.58 -13.02
CA VAL A 241 16.93 22.19 -13.22
C VAL A 241 16.13 22.07 -14.51
N ARG A 242 15.28 23.07 -14.81
CA ARG A 242 14.49 23.10 -16.05
C ARG A 242 15.38 23.22 -17.29
N LEU A 243 16.38 24.09 -17.26
CA LEU A 243 17.34 24.25 -18.36
C LEU A 243 18.22 23.00 -18.54
N ALA A 244 18.68 22.40 -17.45
CA ALA A 244 19.44 21.15 -17.50
C ALA A 244 18.60 20.02 -18.12
N ARG A 245 17.34 19.89 -17.70
CA ARG A 245 16.41 18.92 -18.30
C ARG A 245 16.19 19.18 -19.78
N ALA A 246 15.91 20.41 -20.18
CA ALA A 246 15.68 20.77 -21.58
C ALA A 246 16.87 20.39 -22.47
N ARG A 247 18.10 20.61 -21.98
CA ARG A 247 19.33 20.20 -22.69
C ARG A 247 19.48 18.68 -22.75
N LEU A 248 19.27 17.96 -21.65
CA LEU A 248 19.40 16.50 -21.62
C LEU A 248 18.30 15.78 -22.42
N MET A 249 17.14 16.42 -22.57
CA MET A 249 16.03 15.91 -23.37
C MET A 249 16.07 16.37 -24.83
N ASP A 250 17.01 17.24 -25.20
CA ASP A 250 17.14 17.72 -26.56
C ASP A 250 17.45 16.56 -27.52
N GLY A 251 16.69 16.46 -28.61
CA GLY A 251 16.76 15.35 -29.56
C GLY A 251 16.21 14.00 -29.07
N LEU A 252 15.70 13.90 -27.84
CA LEU A 252 15.01 12.68 -27.37
C LEU A 252 13.55 12.66 -27.84
N LEU A 253 13.14 11.56 -28.46
CA LEU A 253 11.75 11.32 -28.90
C LEU A 253 10.92 10.55 -27.86
N ILE A 254 11.51 10.16 -26.73
CA ILE A 254 10.82 9.44 -25.66
C ILE A 254 10.00 10.40 -24.80
N ASP A 255 8.76 10.01 -24.50
CA ASP A 255 7.90 10.77 -23.59
C ASP A 255 8.50 10.84 -22.15
N PRO A 256 8.43 11.99 -21.44
CA PRO A 256 8.96 12.12 -20.09
C PRO A 256 8.41 11.10 -19.09
N LEU A 257 7.14 10.71 -19.22
CA LEU A 257 6.53 9.68 -18.39
C LEU A 257 7.15 8.32 -18.68
N SER A 258 7.35 7.99 -19.95
CA SER A 258 8.02 6.75 -20.37
C SER A 258 9.45 6.67 -19.82
N LEU A 259 10.20 7.77 -19.85
CA LEU A 259 11.54 7.83 -19.27
C LEU A 259 11.51 7.65 -17.75
N ASN A 260 10.56 8.28 -17.06
CA ASN A 260 10.42 8.14 -15.61
C ASN A 260 9.97 6.74 -15.20
N LEU A 261 9.11 6.11 -15.99
CA LEU A 261 8.72 4.71 -15.81
C LEU A 261 9.91 3.77 -16.05
N ALA A 262 10.81 4.09 -16.98
CA ALA A 262 12.04 3.32 -17.19
C ALA A 262 12.96 3.38 -15.97
N PHE A 263 13.12 4.53 -15.31
CA PHE A 263 13.88 4.63 -14.05
C PHE A 263 13.27 3.76 -12.93
N VAL A 264 11.94 3.71 -12.83
CA VAL A 264 11.25 2.80 -11.91
C VAL A 264 11.54 1.34 -12.26
N GLY A 265 11.51 0.97 -13.54
CA GLY A 265 11.86 -0.36 -14.01
C GLY A 265 13.30 -0.76 -13.65
N VAL A 266 14.26 0.15 -13.84
CA VAL A 266 15.67 -0.05 -13.45
C VAL A 266 15.79 -0.23 -11.94
N ALA A 267 15.08 0.57 -11.15
CA ALA A 267 15.06 0.44 -9.69
C ALA A 267 14.54 -0.92 -9.22
N ILE A 268 13.44 -1.42 -9.82
CA ILE A 268 12.92 -2.76 -9.53
C ILE A 268 13.92 -3.84 -9.95
N ALA A 269 14.56 -3.71 -11.12
CA ALA A 269 15.56 -4.66 -11.60
C ALA A 269 16.78 -4.75 -10.66
N ILE A 270 17.27 -3.61 -10.17
CA ILE A 270 18.33 -3.56 -9.15
C ILE A 270 17.87 -4.22 -7.86
N GLY A 271 16.66 -3.91 -7.38
CA GLY A 271 16.10 -4.54 -6.19
C GLY A 271 15.98 -6.06 -6.33
N TRP A 272 15.55 -6.54 -7.50
CA TRP A 272 15.48 -7.96 -7.80
C TRP A 272 16.85 -8.61 -7.79
N LEU A 273 17.86 -7.96 -8.39
CA LEU A 273 19.24 -8.44 -8.37
C LEU A 273 19.80 -8.52 -6.95
N ILE A 274 19.57 -7.49 -6.12
CA ILE A 274 19.96 -7.50 -4.70
C ILE A 274 19.33 -8.70 -3.99
N LEU A 275 18.02 -8.90 -4.15
CA LEU A 275 17.31 -10.02 -3.53
C LEU A 275 17.86 -11.38 -4.00
N ALA A 276 18.13 -11.53 -5.30
CA ALA A 276 18.69 -12.75 -5.87
C ALA A 276 20.09 -13.06 -5.32
N VAL A 277 20.95 -12.03 -5.22
CA VAL A 277 22.28 -12.17 -4.63
C VAL A 277 22.19 -12.54 -3.15
N LEU A 278 21.31 -11.90 -2.37
CA LEU A 278 21.12 -12.25 -0.96
C LEU A 278 20.62 -13.69 -0.78
N LYS A 279 19.69 -14.15 -1.62
CA LYS A 279 19.21 -15.55 -1.61
C LYS A 279 20.31 -16.53 -1.97
N PHE A 280 21.17 -16.17 -2.93
CA PHE A 280 22.34 -16.98 -3.29
C PHE A 280 23.36 -17.05 -2.15
N ILE A 281 23.66 -15.92 -1.50
CA ILE A 281 24.56 -15.88 -0.35
C ILE A 281 24.00 -16.77 0.77
N GLU A 282 22.71 -16.65 1.09
CA GLU A 282 22.06 -17.50 2.09
C GLU A 282 22.20 -18.99 1.74
N SER A 283 21.94 -19.38 0.49
CA SER A 283 21.96 -20.79 0.09
C SER A 283 23.36 -21.43 0.17
N VAL A 284 24.44 -20.66 0.00
CA VAL A 284 25.82 -21.15 0.08
C VAL A 284 26.48 -20.95 1.45
N THR A 285 25.80 -20.30 2.39
CA THR A 285 26.34 -20.00 3.74
C THR A 285 25.52 -20.69 4.83
N TRP A 286 24.75 -19.95 5.63
CA TRP A 286 23.99 -20.48 6.76
C TRP A 286 22.71 -21.23 6.33
N GLY A 287 22.15 -20.88 5.18
CA GLY A 287 20.94 -21.50 4.66
C GLY A 287 21.13 -22.96 4.25
N ALA A 288 22.37 -23.40 3.99
CA ALA A 288 22.70 -24.80 3.78
C ALA A 288 22.44 -25.66 5.04
N GLY A 289 22.46 -25.06 6.24
CA GLY A 289 22.12 -25.71 7.51
C GLY A 289 20.62 -25.78 7.80
N GLY A 290 19.76 -25.37 6.86
CA GLY A 290 18.30 -25.42 6.98
C GLY A 290 17.64 -24.14 7.51
N PHE A 291 18.40 -23.16 7.99
CA PHE A 291 17.85 -21.88 8.44
C PHE A 291 17.82 -20.87 7.29
N GLN A 292 16.66 -20.72 6.64
CA GLN A 292 16.49 -19.85 5.47
C GLN A 292 15.48 -18.74 5.77
N VAL A 293 15.93 -17.50 5.83
CA VAL A 293 15.13 -16.30 6.13
C VAL A 293 14.95 -15.45 4.87
N ILE A 294 16.02 -15.23 4.11
CA ILE A 294 16.02 -14.36 2.94
C ILE A 294 15.09 -14.89 1.84
N GLN A 295 14.90 -16.20 1.77
CA GLN A 295 13.94 -16.80 0.83
C GLN A 295 12.50 -16.26 0.97
N TYR A 296 12.11 -15.81 2.17
CA TYR A 296 10.78 -15.29 2.50
C TYR A 296 10.68 -13.77 2.40
N VAL A 297 11.81 -13.07 2.17
CA VAL A 297 11.83 -11.62 2.01
C VAL A 297 11.17 -11.22 0.69
N PRO A 298 10.17 -10.32 0.71
CA PRO A 298 9.51 -9.84 -0.50
C PRO A 298 10.42 -8.91 -1.31
N LEU A 299 10.05 -8.64 -2.57
CA LEU A 299 10.85 -7.80 -3.48
C LEU A 299 10.80 -6.30 -3.16
N PHE A 300 9.68 -5.78 -2.67
CA PHE A 300 9.46 -4.34 -2.56
C PHE A 300 10.46 -3.59 -1.65
N PRO A 301 10.96 -4.14 -0.52
CA PRO A 301 11.98 -3.46 0.28
C PRO A 301 13.30 -3.34 -0.50
N MET A 302 13.62 -4.33 -1.33
CA MET A 302 14.80 -4.28 -2.18
C MET A 302 14.59 -3.32 -3.36
N ALA A 303 13.37 -3.23 -3.90
CA ALA A 303 13.00 -2.25 -4.92
C ALA A 303 13.15 -0.80 -4.39
N LEU A 304 12.80 -0.55 -3.12
CA LEU A 304 13.05 0.73 -2.44
C LEU A 304 14.54 1.09 -2.42
N ILE A 305 15.40 0.14 -2.04
CA ILE A 305 16.86 0.31 -2.05
C ILE A 305 17.36 0.55 -3.49
N GLY A 306 16.81 -0.18 -4.46
CA GLY A 306 17.08 0.03 -5.87
C GLY A 306 16.74 1.45 -6.33
N GLY A 307 15.59 2.00 -5.91
CA GLY A 307 15.20 3.38 -6.17
C GLY A 307 16.19 4.40 -5.61
N LEU A 308 16.67 4.18 -4.37
CA LEU A 308 17.71 5.01 -3.76
C LEU A 308 19.03 4.94 -4.54
N ILE A 309 19.45 3.74 -4.97
CA ILE A 309 20.67 3.57 -5.77
C ILE A 309 20.54 4.31 -7.11
N VAL A 310 19.43 4.15 -7.83
CA VAL A 310 19.17 4.87 -9.09
C VAL A 310 19.22 6.37 -8.86
N GLN A 311 18.60 6.88 -7.79
CA GLN A 311 18.62 8.31 -7.47
C GLN A 311 20.05 8.80 -7.20
N VAL A 312 20.83 8.09 -6.38
CA VAL A 312 22.22 8.47 -6.07
C VAL A 312 23.08 8.45 -7.33
N VAL A 313 22.97 7.41 -8.15
CA VAL A 313 23.77 7.25 -9.37
C VAL A 313 23.43 8.32 -10.39
N THR A 314 22.15 8.58 -10.65
CA THR A 314 21.75 9.62 -11.62
C THR A 314 22.16 11.02 -11.17
N VAL A 315 22.06 11.35 -9.88
CA VAL A 315 22.58 12.62 -9.34
C VAL A 315 24.10 12.72 -9.53
N ARG A 316 24.85 11.64 -9.24
CA ARG A 316 26.32 11.61 -9.43
C ARG A 316 26.74 11.75 -10.89
N LEU A 317 25.94 11.23 -11.82
CA LEU A 317 26.19 11.32 -13.27
C LEU A 317 25.71 12.67 -13.87
N GLY A 318 25.13 13.58 -13.07
CA GLY A 318 24.57 14.83 -13.58
C GLY A 318 23.25 14.66 -14.35
N LEU A 319 22.62 13.47 -14.27
CA LEU A 319 21.37 13.10 -14.95
C LEU A 319 20.13 13.27 -14.07
N GLY A 320 20.29 13.72 -12.82
CA GLY A 320 19.18 13.81 -11.86
C GLY A 320 18.00 14.68 -12.32
N SER A 321 18.21 15.64 -13.22
CA SER A 321 17.14 16.48 -13.77
C SER A 321 16.20 15.72 -14.72
N LEU A 322 16.58 14.53 -15.20
CA LEU A 322 15.70 13.65 -15.99
C LEU A 322 14.63 12.94 -15.15
N ILE A 323 14.90 12.77 -13.85
CA ILE A 323 13.92 12.18 -12.93
C ILE A 323 13.02 13.30 -12.41
N ILE A 324 11.75 13.24 -12.79
CA ILE A 324 10.77 14.28 -12.51
C ILE A 324 9.93 13.83 -11.32
N ARG A 325 10.12 14.47 -10.15
CA ARG A 325 9.44 14.07 -8.91
C ARG A 325 7.91 14.01 -9.05
N PRO A 326 7.22 15.02 -9.63
CA PRO A 326 5.77 14.91 -9.85
C PRO A 326 5.34 13.73 -10.72
N LEU A 327 6.17 13.27 -11.66
CA LEU A 327 5.87 12.07 -12.46
C LEU A 327 6.06 10.80 -11.65
N GLN A 328 7.11 10.73 -10.82
CA GLN A 328 7.34 9.60 -9.91
C GLN A 328 6.20 9.45 -8.90
N GLU A 329 5.72 10.56 -8.33
CA GLU A 329 4.55 10.58 -7.44
C GLU A 329 3.28 10.09 -8.15
N ARG A 330 3.07 10.47 -9.42
CA ARG A 330 1.93 10.00 -10.22
C ARG A 330 2.03 8.52 -10.58
N ILE A 331 3.21 8.03 -10.96
CA ILE A 331 3.46 6.60 -11.22
C ILE A 331 3.18 5.80 -9.95
N SER A 332 3.74 6.23 -8.82
CA SER A 332 3.48 5.62 -7.50
C SER A 332 2.01 5.68 -7.13
N GLY A 333 1.32 6.79 -7.37
CA GLY A 333 -0.09 6.98 -7.07
C GLY A 333 -0.98 6.02 -7.86
N VAL A 334 -0.77 5.87 -9.17
CA VAL A 334 -1.50 4.92 -10.01
C VAL A 334 -1.28 3.48 -9.52
N ALA A 335 -0.03 3.11 -9.21
CA ALA A 335 0.28 1.78 -8.68
C ALA A 335 -0.39 1.54 -7.33
N LEU A 336 -0.40 2.54 -6.44
CA LEU A 336 -1.04 2.44 -5.12
C LEU A 336 -2.57 2.30 -5.25
N ASP A 337 -3.22 3.03 -6.14
CA ASP A 337 -4.65 2.88 -6.40
C ASP A 337 -5.00 1.48 -6.90
N VAL A 338 -4.17 0.92 -7.81
CA VAL A 338 -4.31 -0.48 -8.24
C VAL A 338 -4.18 -1.43 -7.05
N VAL A 339 -3.15 -1.28 -6.21
CA VAL A 339 -2.96 -2.10 -5.00
C VAL A 339 -4.20 -2.06 -4.10
N ILE A 340 -4.71 -0.87 -3.78
CA ILE A 340 -5.84 -0.71 -2.86
C ILE A 340 -7.12 -1.31 -3.44
N VAL A 341 -7.47 -0.98 -4.69
CA VAL A 341 -8.70 -1.49 -5.33
C VAL A 341 -8.66 -3.01 -5.41
N THR A 342 -7.55 -3.57 -5.90
CA THR A 342 -7.43 -5.02 -6.12
C THR A 342 -7.30 -5.81 -4.83
N ALA A 343 -6.63 -5.26 -3.81
CA ALA A 343 -6.60 -5.85 -2.48
C ALA A 343 -8.02 -6.00 -1.93
N LEU A 344 -8.80 -4.91 -1.92
CA LEU A 344 -10.18 -4.93 -1.44
C LEU A 344 -11.09 -5.86 -2.27
N ALA A 345 -10.93 -5.83 -3.59
CA ALA A 345 -11.73 -6.64 -4.49
C ALA A 345 -11.45 -8.16 -4.38
N SER A 346 -10.28 -8.53 -3.84
CA SER A 346 -9.83 -9.92 -3.70
C SER A 346 -9.93 -10.46 -2.27
N ILE A 347 -10.40 -9.67 -1.30
CA ILE A 347 -10.62 -10.12 0.08
C ILE A 347 -11.64 -11.27 0.11
N SER A 348 -11.27 -12.37 0.77
CA SER A 348 -12.16 -13.50 1.03
C SER A 348 -13.07 -13.23 2.23
N LEU A 349 -14.32 -12.81 1.99
CA LEU A 349 -15.32 -12.67 3.07
C LEU A 349 -15.61 -13.99 3.80
N ARG A 350 -15.35 -15.14 3.17
CA ARG A 350 -15.47 -16.44 3.83
C ARG A 350 -14.40 -16.61 4.90
N VAL A 351 -13.15 -16.27 4.60
CA VAL A 351 -12.04 -16.34 5.58
C VAL A 351 -12.30 -15.36 6.73
N LEU A 352 -12.72 -14.13 6.42
CA LEU A 352 -13.10 -13.16 7.44
C LEU A 352 -14.29 -13.63 8.27
N GLY A 353 -15.31 -14.25 7.65
CA GLY A 353 -16.48 -14.78 8.35
C GLY A 353 -16.14 -15.94 9.29
N ASN A 354 -15.31 -16.88 8.84
CA ASN A 354 -14.85 -18.01 9.64
C ASN A 354 -13.96 -17.58 10.82
N ASN A 355 -13.25 -16.46 10.67
CA ASN A 355 -12.33 -15.92 11.67
C ASN A 355 -12.81 -14.57 12.24
N LEU A 356 -14.11 -14.30 12.24
CA LEU A 356 -14.64 -12.96 12.52
C LEU A 356 -14.26 -12.45 13.91
N LEU A 357 -14.38 -13.31 14.92
CA LEU A 357 -14.02 -12.96 16.30
C LEU A 357 -12.51 -12.68 16.44
N PRO A 358 -11.59 -13.59 16.04
CA PRO A 358 -10.16 -13.29 16.02
C PRO A 358 -9.81 -12.00 15.26
N PHE A 359 -10.40 -11.82 14.09
CA PHE A 359 -10.20 -10.65 13.24
C PHE A 359 -10.61 -9.35 13.95
N LEU A 360 -11.79 -9.30 14.55
CA LEU A 360 -12.28 -8.13 15.27
C LEU A 360 -11.45 -7.83 16.53
N ILE A 361 -11.02 -8.86 17.26
CA ILE A 361 -10.15 -8.71 18.44
C ILE A 361 -8.83 -8.05 18.02
N LEU A 362 -8.16 -8.58 16.99
CA LEU A 362 -6.92 -8.01 16.47
C LEU A 362 -7.10 -6.58 15.94
N ALA A 363 -8.19 -6.33 15.21
CA ALA A 363 -8.50 -5.00 14.67
C ALA A 363 -8.71 -3.97 15.78
N ILE A 364 -9.55 -4.28 16.78
CA ILE A 364 -9.84 -3.38 17.90
C ILE A 364 -8.56 -3.13 18.70
N ALA A 365 -7.78 -4.18 18.99
CA ALA A 365 -6.54 -4.05 19.73
C ALA A 365 -5.52 -3.16 19.00
N GLY A 366 -5.36 -3.34 17.68
CA GLY A 366 -4.50 -2.49 16.86
C GLY A 366 -4.94 -1.02 16.85
N ILE A 367 -6.25 -0.76 16.74
CA ILE A 367 -6.80 0.60 16.81
C ILE A 367 -6.55 1.23 18.18
N VAL A 368 -6.87 0.50 19.26
CA VAL A 368 -6.71 0.98 20.63
C VAL A 368 -5.24 1.28 20.91
N TRP A 369 -4.32 0.39 20.53
CA TRP A 369 -2.89 0.61 20.69
C TRP A 369 -2.41 1.86 20.00
N ASN A 370 -2.75 2.04 18.71
CA ASN A 370 -2.29 3.20 17.94
C ASN A 370 -2.83 4.52 18.50
N ILE A 371 -4.09 4.54 18.94
CA ILE A 371 -4.68 5.74 19.58
C ILE A 371 -4.01 5.99 20.93
N TRP A 372 -3.85 4.96 21.75
CA TRP A 372 -3.28 5.07 23.08
C TRP A 372 -1.81 5.49 23.05
N ALA A 373 -1.01 4.94 22.15
CA ALA A 373 0.40 5.28 22.02
C ALA A 373 0.63 6.67 21.40
N PHE A 374 -0.37 7.22 20.69
CA PHE A 374 -0.32 8.58 20.16
C PHE A 374 -0.67 9.64 21.22
N VAL A 375 -1.66 9.38 22.07
CA VAL A 375 -2.16 10.28 23.12
C VAL A 375 -1.18 10.32 24.30
#